data_AF-A0A536VKJ3-F1
#
_entry.id   AF-A0A536VKJ3-F1
#
_cell.length_a   1.000
_cell.length_b   1.000
_cell.length_c   1.000
_cell.angle_alpha   90.00
_cell.angle_beta   90.00
_cell.angle_gamma   90.00
#
_symmetry.space_group_name_H-M   'P 1'
#
loop_
_entity.id
_entity.type
_entity.pdbx_description
1 polymer ?
#
loop_
_entity_poly.entity_id
_entity_poly.type
_entity_poly.pdbx_seq_one_letter_code
_entity_poly.pdbx_strand_id
1 'polypeptide(L)'
;MRIAHVTTVHPRDDIRIFRKECLSLAAAGYETHLVVGDGLGDELRDGVHIADIGAAPLGRMKRMREQPRRALQTLRRLAPAVVHFHDPELLP
;
A
#
# COMPACT_ATOMS: atom_id res chain seq x y z
N MET A 1 -6.06 7.57 14.50
CA MET A 1 -4.64 7.32 14.15
C MET A 1 -4.60 6.73 12.75
N ARG A 2 -3.66 7.18 11.91
CA ARG A 2 -3.53 6.73 10.51
C ARG A 2 -2.48 5.64 10.37
N ILE A 3 -2.83 4.52 9.74
CA ILE A 3 -1.95 3.37 9.52
C ILE A 3 -1.89 3.10 8.02
N ALA A 4 -0.68 2.91 7.48
CA ALA A 4 -0.49 2.59 6.06
C ALA A 4 0.16 1.21 5.88
N HIS A 5 -0.47 0.36 5.07
CA HIS A 5 0.13 -0.88 4.56
C HIS A 5 0.66 -0.59 3.17
N VAL A 6 1.85 -1.10 2.85
CA VAL A 6 2.52 -0.83 1.58
C VAL A 6 2.91 -2.12 0.90
N THR A 7 2.44 -2.28 -0.33
CA THR A 7 2.88 -3.34 -1.23
C THR A 7 2.98 -2.81 -2.66
N THR A 8 3.94 -3.34 -3.39
CA THR A 8 4.30 -3.00 -4.77
C THR A 8 4.31 -4.23 -5.68
N VAL A 9 4.23 -5.44 -5.11
CA VAL A 9 4.15 -6.72 -5.83
C VAL A 9 2.85 -7.48 -5.59
N HIS A 10 2.18 -7.27 -4.45
CA HIS A 10 0.93 -7.95 -4.15
C HIS A 10 -0.28 -7.18 -4.72
N PRO A 11 -1.34 -7.90 -5.17
CA PRO A 11 -2.57 -7.27 -5.61
C PRO A 11 -3.31 -6.62 -4.42
N ARG A 12 -4.17 -5.63 -4.69
CA ARG A 12 -4.92 -4.89 -3.66
C ARG A 12 -5.88 -5.74 -2.81
N ASP A 13 -6.19 -6.95 -3.24
CA ASP A 13 -7.08 -7.90 -2.55
C ASP A 13 -6.33 -9.07 -1.89
N ASP A 14 -5.00 -8.98 -1.74
CA ASP A 14 -4.19 -10.00 -1.05
C ASP A 14 -4.82 -10.37 0.30
N ILE A 15 -5.03 -11.68 0.51
CA ILE A 15 -5.75 -12.21 1.68
C ILE A 15 -5.04 -11.85 2.99
N ARG A 16 -3.72 -11.77 2.99
CA ARG A 16 -2.93 -11.46 4.18
C ARG A 16 -3.00 -9.96 4.46
N ILE A 17 -2.72 -9.15 3.45
CA ILE A 17 -2.60 -7.69 3.59
C ILE A 17 -3.99 -7.05 3.73
N PHE A 18 -4.83 -7.17 2.71
CA PHE A 18 -6.12 -6.47 2.68
C PHE A 18 -7.10 -7.11 3.66
N ARG A 19 -7.37 -8.42 3.50
CA ARG A 19 -8.48 -9.07 4.22
C ARG A 19 -8.21 -9.29 5.70
N LYS A 20 -7.03 -9.75 6.08
CA LYS A 20 -6.71 -10.08 7.47
C LYS A 20 -6.18 -8.90 8.27
N GLU A 21 -5.47 -7.96 7.64
CA GLU A 21 -4.88 -6.84 8.35
C GLU A 21 -5.66 -5.55 8.13
N CYS A 22 -5.75 -5.05 6.90
CA CYS A 22 -6.36 -3.74 6.66
C CYS A 22 -7.84 -3.69 7.09
N LEU A 23 -8.64 -4.70 6.74
CA LEU A 23 -10.05 -4.76 7.17
C LEU A 23 -10.18 -4.83 8.69
N SER A 24 -9.33 -5.59 9.37
CA SER A 24 -9.36 -5.69 10.84
C SER A 24 -9.01 -4.36 11.51
N LEU A 25 -8.04 -3.61 10.98
CA LEU A 25 -7.70 -2.27 11.48
C LEU A 25 -8.80 -1.25 11.20
N ALA A 26 -9.39 -1.27 10.00
CA ALA A 26 -10.52 -0.40 9.67
C ALA A 26 -11.73 -0.70 10.57
N ALA A 27 -12.04 -1.98 10.80
CA ALA A 27 -13.12 -2.40 11.70
C ALA A 27 -12.87 -2.00 13.17
N ALA A 28 -11.61 -1.91 13.59
CA ALA A 28 -11.21 -1.40 14.90
C ALA A 28 -11.25 0.15 14.99
N GLY A 29 -11.63 0.85 13.93
CA GLY A 29 -11.80 2.31 13.90
C GLY A 29 -10.54 3.10 13.53
N TYR A 30 -9.49 2.44 13.03
CA TYR A 30 -8.30 3.13 12.54
C TYR A 30 -8.49 3.64 11.10
N GLU A 31 -7.94 4.82 10.82
CA GLU A 31 -7.88 5.33 9.45
C GLU A 31 -6.82 4.54 8.68
N THR A 32 -7.28 3.54 7.94
CA THR A 32 -6.42 2.53 7.34
C THR A 32 -6.23 2.79 5.86
N HIS A 33 -4.98 2.85 5.41
CA HIS A 33 -4.59 3.07 4.04
C HIS A 33 -3.82 1.86 3.49
N LEU A 34 -4.11 1.45 2.25
CA LEU A 34 -3.34 0.48 1.48
C LEU A 34 -2.70 1.19 0.28
N VAL A 35 -1.39 1.35 0.31
CA VAL A 35 -0.61 1.87 -0.81
C VAL A 35 -0.23 0.68 -1.70
N VAL A 36 -0.73 0.66 -2.93
CA VAL A 36 -0.60 -0.46 -3.88
C VAL A 36 -0.16 0.04 -5.26
N GLY A 37 0.56 -0.77 -6.03
CA GLY A 37 1.05 -0.41 -7.37
C GLY A 37 0.49 -1.27 -8.50
N ASP A 38 -0.81 -1.53 -8.48
CA ASP A 38 -1.48 -2.43 -9.43
C ASP A 38 -2.12 -1.70 -10.63
N GLY A 39 -2.20 -0.36 -10.60
CA GLY A 39 -2.69 0.43 -11.73
C GLY A 39 -4.21 0.46 -11.89
N LEU A 40 -4.98 0.03 -10.88
CA LEU A 40 -6.45 0.06 -10.96
C LEU A 40 -7.05 1.35 -10.36
N GLY A 41 -6.22 2.34 -10.00
CA GLY A 41 -6.64 3.62 -9.45
C GLY A 41 -7.00 3.58 -7.96
N ASP A 42 -7.21 4.77 -7.39
CA ASP A 42 -7.60 4.93 -5.99
C ASP A 42 -9.02 4.40 -5.74
N GLU A 43 -9.25 3.89 -4.53
CA GLU A 43 -10.53 3.30 -4.15
C GLU A 43 -10.77 3.42 -2.65
N LEU A 44 -12.03 3.59 -2.23
CA LEU A 44 -12.42 3.37 -0.83
C LEU A 44 -13.24 2.08 -0.78
N ARG A 45 -12.67 1.03 -0.17
CA ARG A 45 -13.28 -0.30 -0.12
C ARG A 45 -13.34 -0.78 1.31
N ASP A 46 -14.54 -1.12 1.79
CA ASP A 46 -14.77 -1.70 3.12
C ASP A 46 -14.11 -0.91 4.27
N GLY A 47 -14.08 0.43 4.16
CA GLY A 47 -13.46 1.32 5.14
C GLY A 47 -11.94 1.47 5.03
N VAL A 48 -11.31 0.85 4.02
CA VAL A 48 -9.87 0.99 3.71
C VAL A 48 -9.68 1.92 2.53
N HIS A 49 -8.83 2.94 2.70
CA HIS A 49 -8.42 3.84 1.64
C HIS A 49 -7.30 3.20 0.82
N ILE A 50 -7.57 2.86 -0.44
CA ILE A 50 -6.59 2.32 -1.37
C ILE A 50 -6.02 3.48 -2.18
N ALA A 51 -4.70 3.67 -2.08
CA ALA A 51 -3.94 4.66 -2.84
C ALA A 51 -3.06 3.94 -3.87
N ASP A 52 -3.40 4.08 -5.14
CA ASP A 52 -2.66 3.46 -6.24
C ASP A 52 -1.47 4.34 -6.65
N ILE A 53 -0.28 3.76 -6.68
CA ILE A 53 0.95 4.41 -7.16
C ILE A 53 1.19 4.16 -8.66
N GLY A 54 0.18 3.60 -9.32
CA GLY A 54 0.18 3.23 -10.72
C GLY A 54 0.82 1.87 -10.97
N ALA A 55 0.55 1.35 -12.17
CA ALA A 55 1.06 0.06 -12.60
C ALA A 55 2.60 0.01 -12.52
N ALA A 56 3.10 -1.14 -12.04
CA ALA A 56 4.52 -1.41 -12.00
C ALA A 56 5.13 -1.34 -13.41
N PRO A 57 6.27 -0.63 -13.58
CA PRO A 57 6.92 -0.53 -14.87
C PRO A 57 7.43 -1.89 -15.36
N LEU A 58 7.57 -2.01 -16.68
CA LEU A 58 8.21 -3.16 -17.31
C LEU A 58 9.70 -3.22 -16.92
N GLY A 59 10.14 -4.41 -16.50
CA GLY A 59 11.53 -4.68 -16.13
C GLY A 59 11.79 -4.62 -14.62
N ARG A 60 12.49 -5.65 -14.11
CA ARG A 60 12.76 -5.87 -12.69
C ARG A 60 13.47 -4.69 -12.03
N MET A 61 14.52 -4.16 -12.64
CA MET A 61 15.30 -3.06 -12.06
C MET A 61 14.51 -1.75 -11.95
N LYS A 62 13.67 -1.44 -12.95
CA LYS A 62 12.81 -0.24 -12.89
C LYS A 62 11.78 -0.40 -11.78
N ARG A 63 11.17 -1.58 -11.65
CA ARG A 63 10.23 -1.88 -10.57
C ARG A 63 10.84 -1.66 -9.19
N MET A 64 12.03 -2.24 -8.95
CA MET A 64 12.75 -2.13 -7.68
C MET A 64 13.18 -0.70 -7.31
N ARG A 65 13.16 0.25 -8.25
CA ARG A 65 13.55 1.65 -7.99
C ARG A 65 12.36 2.60 -7.99
N GLU A 66 11.44 2.44 -8.94
CA GLU A 66 10.33 3.38 -9.15
C GLU A 66 9.18 3.14 -8.18
N GLN A 67 8.75 1.88 -7.98
CA GLN A 67 7.61 1.61 -7.10
C GLN A 67 7.89 2.03 -5.64
N PRO A 68 9.05 1.68 -5.03
CA PRO A 68 9.36 2.16 -3.69
C PRO A 68 9.42 3.69 -3.59
N ARG A 69 9.94 4.37 -4.62
CA ARG A 69 10.00 5.84 -4.67
C ARG A 69 8.61 6.46 -4.68
N ARG A 70 7.69 5.93 -5.49
CA ARG A 70 6.30 6.41 -5.56
C ARG A 70 5.56 6.12 -4.26
N ALA A 71 5.71 4.92 -3.71
CA ALA A 71 5.18 4.56 -2.39
C ALA A 71 5.66 5.53 -1.30
N LEU A 72 6.96 5.83 -1.25
CA LEU A 72 7.52 6.80 -0.30
C LEU A 72 6.94 8.20 -0.47
N GLN A 73 6.69 8.65 -1.71
CA GLN A 73 6.05 9.94 -1.96
C GLN A 73 4.60 9.96 -1.44
N THR A 74 3.85 8.88 -1.67
CA THR A 74 2.49 8.72 -1.14
C THR A 74 2.49 8.71 0.38
N LEU A 75 3.39 7.94 1.02
CA LEU A 75 3.54 7.91 2.48
C LEU A 75 3.87 9.29 3.06
N ARG A 76 4.75 10.07 2.42
CA ARG A 76 5.06 11.45 2.86
C ARG A 76 3.86 12.37 2.82
N ARG A 77 2.97 12.20 1.83
CA ARG A 77 1.72 12.97 1.72
C ARG A 77 0.68 12.51 2.74
N LEU A 78 0.57 11.19 2.94
CA LEU A 78 -0.34 10.60 3.91
C LEU A 78 0.10 10.86 5.36
N ALA A 79 1.39 11.03 5.62
CA ALA A 79 1.94 11.20 6.96
C ALA A 79 1.35 10.23 8.01
N PRO A 80 1.36 8.90 7.75
CA PRO A 80 0.80 7.93 8.68
C PRO A 80 1.63 7.85 9.97
N ALA A 81 0.98 7.50 11.08
CA ALA A 81 1.65 7.27 12.36
C ALA A 81 2.42 5.94 12.39
N VAL A 82 1.93 4.95 11.63
CA VAL A 82 2.51 3.61 11.52
C VAL A 82 2.51 3.17 10.06
N VAL A 83 3.61 2.54 9.62
CA VAL A 83 3.75 1.98 8.28
C VAL A 83 4.15 0.51 8.36
N HIS A 84 3.40 -0.36 7.68
CA HIS A 84 3.69 -1.79 7.53
C HIS A 84 4.14 -2.06 6.10
N PHE A 85 5.38 -2.52 5.93
CA PHE A 85 5.95 -2.91 4.64
C PHE A 85 5.83 -4.42 4.45
N HIS A 86 5.29 -4.85 3.32
CA HIS A 86 5.04 -6.28 3.03
C HIS A 86 6.06 -6.91 2.10
N ASP A 87 6.68 -6.09 1.25
CA ASP A 87 7.55 -6.57 0.19
C ASP A 87 9.02 -6.57 0.63
N PRO A 88 9.80 -7.63 0.30
CA PRO A 88 11.21 -7.67 0.65
C PRO A 88 12.02 -6.51 0.06
N GLU A 89 11.68 -6.03 -1.14
CA GLU A 89 12.38 -4.89 -1.76
C GLU A 89 12.21 -3.55 -1.02
N LEU A 90 11.31 -3.49 -0.04
CA LEU A 90 11.08 -2.30 0.80
C LEU A 90 11.85 -2.37 2.12
N LEU A 91 12.52 -3.49 2.39
CA LEU A 91 13.30 -3.74 3.60
C LEU A 91 14.80 -3.72 3.27
N PRO A 92 15.65 -3.13 4.12
CA PRO A 92 17.10 -3.04 3.89
C PRO A 92 17.82 -4.40 3.90
#